data_AF-A0A4V2K7S7-F1
#
_entry.id   AF-A0A4V2K7S7-F1
#
_cell.length_a   1.000
_cell.length_b   1.000
_cell.length_c   1.000
_cell.angle_alpha   90.00
_cell.angle_beta   90.00
_cell.angle_gamma   90.00
#
_symmetry.space_group_name_H-M   'P 1'
#
loop_
_entity.id
_entity.type
_entity.pdbx_description
1 polymer ?
#
loop_
_entity_poly.entity_id
_entity_poly.type
_entity_poly.pdbx_seq_one_letter_code
_entity_poly.pdbx_strand_id
1 'polypeptide(L)'
;MPNTVTDVKNSAYWENGQYLYEWDRERGDRYTEAAEKAQEVRWKRLMANRPPRDVLPRKLLPGPDRKPPLYHYGFPFTRTYALDYVCHRHLPVDIPEEDREEFGGRSVLDMAELTDEWLAANEDMQVFAMSISSFLMVKDLSRKCHFGLNHGRPFSLEWDGIVSLWTNYNFDERYAYCPDDEKVIKTIKDALAEVEGRRSLKAQWWFDWDNDVGLFHLQ
;
A
#
# COMPACT_ATOMS: atom_id res chain seq x y z
N MET A 1 -15.92 13.29 -41.32
CA MET A 1 -16.72 14.38 -40.71
C MET A 1 -16.29 14.48 -39.25
N PRO A 2 -15.87 15.64 -38.74
CA PRO A 2 -15.39 15.76 -37.37
C PRO A 2 -16.61 15.83 -36.44
N ASN A 3 -16.86 14.75 -35.69
CA ASN A 3 -17.76 14.80 -34.55
C ASN A 3 -17.00 15.45 -33.40
N THR A 4 -17.15 16.77 -33.29
CA THR A 4 -16.87 17.52 -32.07
C THR A 4 -17.85 17.07 -31.00
N VAL A 5 -17.47 16.02 -30.26
CA VAL A 5 -18.01 15.77 -28.93
C VAL A 5 -17.65 16.99 -28.10
N THR A 6 -18.65 17.81 -27.79
CA THR A 6 -18.58 18.88 -26.81
C THR A 6 -18.40 18.21 -25.45
N ASP A 7 -17.15 17.88 -25.17
CA ASP A 7 -16.66 17.26 -23.96
C ASP A 7 -16.87 18.28 -22.84
N VAL A 8 -18.00 18.19 -22.13
CA VAL A 8 -18.19 18.88 -20.85
C VAL A 8 -17.24 18.21 -19.88
N LYS A 9 -15.96 18.59 -19.94
CA LYS A 9 -14.89 18.00 -19.16
C LYS A 9 -15.19 18.30 -17.68
N ASN A 10 -15.68 17.29 -16.97
CA ASN A 10 -15.98 17.33 -15.55
C ASN A 10 -14.83 18.05 -14.81
N SER A 11 -15.17 19.05 -14.01
CA SER A 11 -14.19 19.86 -13.27
C SER A 11 -13.31 19.03 -12.33
N ALA A 12 -13.79 17.84 -11.94
CA ALA A 12 -13.01 16.85 -11.23
C ALA A 12 -11.79 16.32 -12.00
N TYR A 13 -11.63 16.60 -13.30
CA TYR A 13 -10.50 16.16 -14.13
C TYR A 13 -9.49 17.25 -14.45
N TRP A 14 -9.58 18.39 -13.77
CA TRP A 14 -8.70 19.52 -13.97
C TRP A 14 -8.00 19.92 -12.68
N GLU A 15 -6.76 20.37 -12.79
CA GLU A 15 -5.99 20.96 -11.71
C GLU A 15 -5.20 22.14 -12.27
N ASN A 16 -5.42 23.35 -11.73
CA ASN A 16 -4.72 24.58 -12.16
C ASN A 16 -4.72 24.83 -13.69
N GLY A 17 -5.83 24.50 -14.36
CA GLY A 17 -5.96 24.68 -15.81
C GLY A 17 -5.31 23.58 -16.66
N GLN A 18 -4.74 22.54 -16.03
CA GLN A 18 -4.24 21.35 -16.71
C GLN A 18 -5.24 20.21 -16.63
N TYR A 19 -5.50 19.54 -17.76
CA TYR A 19 -6.32 18.34 -17.79
C TYR A 19 -5.51 17.15 -17.30
N LEU A 20 -6.03 16.43 -16.31
CA LEU A 20 -5.29 15.38 -15.60
C LEU A 20 -5.05 14.13 -16.44
N TYR A 21 -5.84 13.90 -17.50
CA TYR A 21 -5.66 12.76 -18.41
C TYR A 21 -5.21 13.21 -19.79
N GLU A 22 -4.49 14.32 -19.88
CA GLU A 22 -3.92 14.71 -21.15
C GLU A 22 -2.90 13.65 -21.58
N TRP A 23 -3.15 13.08 -22.75
CA TRP A 23 -2.40 11.97 -23.29
C TRP A 23 -1.22 12.46 -24.13
N ASP A 24 -0.07 11.88 -23.88
CA ASP A 24 1.12 12.07 -24.68
C ASP A 24 1.12 11.09 -25.86
N ARG A 25 0.76 11.62 -27.03
CA ARG A 25 0.71 10.84 -28.27
C ARG A 25 2.09 10.43 -28.79
N GLU A 26 3.15 11.16 -28.42
CA GLU A 26 4.52 10.87 -28.86
C GLU A 26 5.16 9.78 -27.99
N ARG A 27 4.83 9.76 -26.70
CA ARG A 27 5.37 8.76 -25.75
C ARG A 27 4.57 7.45 -25.73
N GLY A 28 3.36 7.42 -26.31
CA GLY A 28 2.45 6.28 -26.26
C GLY A 28 1.95 6.02 -24.84
N ASP A 29 0.69 5.65 -24.68
CA ASP A 29 0.04 5.16 -23.44
C ASP A 29 0.41 5.84 -22.10
N ARG A 30 0.81 7.12 -22.15
CA ARG A 30 1.32 7.88 -21.00
C ARG A 30 0.73 9.28 -20.97
N TYR A 31 0.72 9.85 -19.78
CA TYR A 31 0.30 11.24 -19.59
C TYR A 31 1.39 12.21 -20.04
N THR A 32 0.99 13.41 -20.43
CA THR A 32 1.94 14.51 -20.64
C THR A 32 2.64 14.84 -19.33
N GLU A 33 3.89 15.33 -19.38
CA GLU A 33 4.61 15.77 -18.18
C GLU A 33 3.83 16.83 -17.38
N ALA A 34 3.06 17.69 -18.09
CA ALA A 34 2.17 18.66 -17.48
C ALA A 34 1.03 17.99 -16.70
N ALA A 35 0.37 16.98 -17.28
CA ALA A 35 -0.65 16.21 -16.61
C ALA A 35 -0.11 15.45 -15.38
N GLU A 36 1.07 14.83 -15.47
CA GLU A 36 1.72 14.15 -14.33
C GLU A 36 2.00 15.13 -13.18
N LYS A 37 2.58 16.30 -13.47
CA LYS A 37 2.81 17.35 -12.47
C LYS A 37 1.52 17.84 -11.83
N ALA A 38 0.47 18.01 -12.63
CA ALA A 38 -0.84 18.43 -12.14
C ALA A 38 -1.50 17.38 -11.24
N GLN A 39 -1.36 16.09 -11.58
CA GLN A 39 -1.78 14.98 -10.72
C GLN A 39 -1.01 15.01 -9.38
N GLU A 40 0.31 15.15 -9.43
CA GLU A 40 1.15 15.20 -8.23
C GLU A 40 0.77 16.38 -7.30
N VAL A 41 0.59 17.57 -7.86
CA VAL A 41 0.14 18.77 -7.12
C VAL A 41 -1.21 18.51 -6.45
N ARG A 42 -2.16 17.93 -7.19
CA ARG A 42 -3.47 17.57 -6.65
C ARG A 42 -3.36 16.57 -5.52
N TRP A 43 -2.58 15.49 -5.68
CA TRP A 43 -2.40 14.48 -4.65
C TRP A 43 -1.77 15.07 -3.40
N LYS A 44 -0.68 15.84 -3.52
CA LYS A 44 -0.06 16.55 -2.38
C LYS A 44 -1.07 17.41 -1.63
N ARG A 45 -1.92 18.17 -2.34
CA ARG A 45 -3.00 18.95 -1.71
C ARG A 45 -4.03 18.06 -1.00
N LEU A 46 -4.46 16.97 -1.63
CA LEU A 46 -5.45 16.05 -1.05
C LEU A 46 -4.90 15.33 0.18
N MET A 47 -3.63 14.94 0.17
CA MET A 47 -2.90 14.31 1.28
C MET A 47 -2.72 15.29 2.44
N ALA A 48 -2.36 16.55 2.16
CA ALA A 48 -2.28 17.60 3.18
C ALA A 48 -3.62 17.81 3.91
N ASN A 49 -4.75 17.62 3.21
CA ASN A 49 -6.10 17.70 3.79
C ASN A 49 -6.54 16.41 4.51
N ARG A 50 -5.80 15.32 4.36
CA ARG A 50 -6.09 14.00 4.94
C ARG A 50 -4.86 13.43 5.65
N PRO A 51 -4.26 14.18 6.59
CA PRO A 51 -3.07 13.69 7.29
C PRO A 51 -3.41 12.46 8.14
N PRO A 52 -2.40 11.65 8.50
CA PRO A 52 -2.56 10.58 9.48
C PRO A 52 -3.15 11.10 10.78
N ARG A 53 -3.99 10.30 11.43
CA ARG A 53 -4.70 10.71 12.65
C ARG A 53 -4.43 9.74 13.79
N ASP A 54 -4.17 10.29 14.98
CA ASP A 54 -4.09 9.46 16.19
C ASP A 54 -5.46 8.93 16.62
N VAL A 55 -6.51 9.74 16.44
CA VAL A 55 -7.88 9.41 16.81
C VAL A 55 -8.78 9.65 15.61
N LEU A 56 -9.63 8.68 15.29
CA LEU A 56 -10.60 8.79 14.21
C LEU A 56 -11.90 9.46 14.72
N PRO A 57 -12.30 10.62 14.18
CA PRO A 57 -13.55 11.27 14.55
C PRO A 57 -14.76 10.35 14.33
N ARG A 58 -15.75 10.41 15.25
CA ARG A 58 -17.00 9.62 15.16
C ARG A 58 -17.77 9.80 13.85
N LYS A 59 -17.61 10.93 13.16
CA LYS A 59 -18.21 11.19 11.83
C LYS A 59 -17.64 10.31 10.71
N LEU A 60 -16.46 9.71 10.94
CA LEU A 60 -15.77 8.81 10.00
C LEU A 60 -15.93 7.33 10.38
N LEU A 61 -16.74 7.02 11.39
CA LEU A 61 -17.21 5.66 11.63
C LEU A 61 -18.44 5.39 10.78
N PRO A 62 -18.70 4.15 10.32
CA PRO A 62 -19.92 3.83 9.59
C PRO A 62 -21.17 4.02 10.47
N GLY A 63 -22.33 4.04 9.84
CA GLY A 63 -23.64 4.05 10.49
C GLY A 63 -24.72 3.71 9.46
N PRO A 64 -25.99 3.51 9.89
CA PRO A 64 -27.06 3.07 9.00
C PRO A 64 -27.16 3.86 7.68
N ASP A 65 -27.04 5.19 7.77
CA ASP A 65 -27.12 6.09 6.60
C ASP A 65 -25.77 6.75 6.26
N ARG A 66 -24.66 6.20 6.76
CA ARG A 66 -23.35 6.84 6.68
C ARG A 66 -22.28 5.87 6.18
N LYS A 67 -21.78 6.16 4.99
CA LYS A 67 -20.67 5.46 4.32
C LYS A 67 -19.46 6.39 4.24
N PRO A 68 -18.69 6.54 5.33
CA PRO A 68 -17.50 7.37 5.31
C PRO A 68 -16.42 6.74 4.41
N PRO A 69 -15.40 7.50 3.99
CA PRO A 69 -14.22 6.91 3.37
C PRO A 69 -13.59 5.83 4.27
N LEU A 70 -12.92 4.87 3.64
CA LEU A 70 -12.14 3.83 4.29
C LEU A 70 -10.89 4.44 4.95
N TYR A 71 -10.66 4.04 6.20
CA TYR A 71 -9.41 4.32 6.90
C TYR A 71 -8.86 3.03 7.48
N HIS A 72 -7.55 2.89 7.46
CA HIS A 72 -6.81 1.80 8.11
C HIS A 72 -6.10 2.32 9.36
N TYR A 73 -6.23 1.62 10.48
CA TYR A 73 -5.38 1.84 11.65
C TYR A 73 -4.21 0.87 11.60
N GLY A 74 -2.98 1.39 11.70
CA GLY A 74 -1.80 0.54 11.67
C GLY A 74 -0.48 1.25 11.41
N PHE A 75 0.51 0.47 10.99
CA PHE A 75 1.88 0.90 10.78
C PHE A 75 2.20 0.97 9.28
N PRO A 76 2.49 2.16 8.73
CA PRO A 76 2.87 2.28 7.34
C PRO A 76 4.27 1.68 7.11
N PHE A 77 4.54 1.26 5.89
CA PHE A 77 5.84 0.75 5.47
C PHE A 77 6.11 1.03 4.00
N THR A 78 7.39 0.94 3.59
CA THR A 78 7.81 1.03 2.19
C THR A 78 8.01 -0.37 1.60
N ARG A 79 7.90 -0.56 0.29
CA ARG A 79 8.11 -1.90 -0.30
C ARG A 79 9.51 -2.44 -0.05
N THR A 80 10.53 -1.58 -0.14
CA THR A 80 11.92 -1.93 0.21
C THR A 80 12.00 -2.49 1.63
N TYR A 81 11.25 -1.89 2.56
CA TYR A 81 11.21 -2.41 3.93
C TYR A 81 10.63 -3.81 4.05
N ALA A 82 9.52 -4.04 3.36
CA ALA A 82 8.90 -5.35 3.38
C ALA A 82 9.88 -6.40 2.85
N LEU A 83 10.62 -6.07 1.78
CA LEU A 83 11.68 -6.92 1.23
C LEU A 83 12.79 -7.17 2.26
N ASP A 84 13.37 -6.11 2.84
CA ASP A 84 14.42 -6.22 3.87
C ASP A 84 13.97 -7.10 5.04
N TYR A 85 12.72 -6.93 5.50
CA TYR A 85 12.15 -7.71 6.58
C TYR A 85 12.10 -9.20 6.24
N VAL A 86 11.59 -9.57 5.07
CA VAL A 86 11.42 -10.99 4.72
C VAL A 86 12.74 -11.67 4.42
N CYS A 87 13.71 -10.96 3.85
CA CYS A 87 15.08 -11.44 3.66
C CYS A 87 15.78 -11.65 5.00
N HIS A 88 15.73 -10.66 5.90
CA HIS A 88 16.32 -10.77 7.24
C HIS A 88 15.74 -11.93 8.07
N ARG A 89 14.45 -12.25 7.85
CA ARG A 89 13.74 -13.31 8.56
C ARG A 89 13.79 -14.67 7.89
N HIS A 90 14.47 -14.80 6.74
CA HIS A 90 14.54 -16.05 5.98
C HIS A 90 13.15 -16.66 5.72
N LEU A 91 12.17 -15.82 5.35
CA LEU A 91 10.82 -16.31 5.16
C LEU A 91 10.77 -17.19 3.89
N PRO A 92 10.19 -18.40 3.95
CA PRO A 92 10.11 -19.27 2.79
C PRO A 92 8.93 -18.89 1.88
N VAL A 93 9.13 -19.12 0.58
CA VAL A 93 8.09 -19.07 -0.45
C VAL A 93 8.03 -20.40 -1.18
N ASP A 94 6.87 -21.04 -1.14
CA ASP A 94 6.63 -22.26 -1.92
C ASP A 94 6.55 -21.90 -3.41
N ILE A 95 7.32 -22.63 -4.23
CA ILE A 95 7.36 -22.42 -5.68
C ILE A 95 6.48 -23.48 -6.37
N PRO A 96 5.43 -23.05 -7.11
CA PRO A 96 4.60 -23.94 -7.92
C PRO A 96 5.44 -24.79 -8.88
N GLU A 97 4.94 -25.97 -9.26
CA GLU A 97 5.68 -26.88 -10.14
C GLU A 97 6.01 -26.27 -11.49
N GLU A 98 5.06 -25.48 -12.02
CA GLU A 98 5.16 -24.74 -13.27
C GLU A 98 6.29 -23.70 -13.27
N ASP A 99 6.63 -23.12 -12.12
CA ASP A 99 7.59 -22.02 -12.02
C ASP A 99 8.99 -22.50 -11.62
N ARG A 100 9.15 -23.77 -11.21
CA ARG A 100 10.43 -24.25 -10.64
C ARG A 100 11.62 -24.05 -11.58
N GLU A 101 11.44 -24.18 -12.89
CA GLU A 101 12.51 -23.98 -13.87
C GLU A 101 13.12 -22.57 -13.76
N GLU A 102 12.27 -21.54 -13.64
CA GLU A 102 12.69 -20.14 -13.49
C GLU A 102 13.42 -19.90 -12.15
N PHE A 103 13.12 -20.70 -11.14
CA PHE A 103 13.74 -20.65 -9.81
C PHE A 103 14.88 -21.67 -9.63
N GLY A 104 15.41 -22.22 -10.73
CA GLY A 104 16.57 -23.13 -10.70
C GLY A 104 16.25 -24.53 -10.17
N GLY A 105 15.03 -25.01 -10.39
CA GLY A 105 14.50 -26.30 -9.94
C GLY A 105 14.05 -26.34 -8.48
N ARG A 106 14.07 -25.21 -7.76
CA ARG A 106 13.72 -25.14 -6.34
C ARG A 106 12.21 -25.31 -6.14
N SER A 107 11.82 -26.06 -5.09
CA SER A 107 10.43 -26.11 -4.63
C SER A 107 10.10 -25.08 -3.55
N VAL A 108 11.13 -24.52 -2.91
CA VAL A 108 11.01 -23.46 -1.91
C VAL A 108 12.14 -22.46 -2.15
N LEU A 109 11.80 -21.17 -2.17
CA LEU A 109 12.75 -20.06 -2.15
C LEU A 109 12.86 -19.54 -0.72
N ASP A 110 14.08 -19.52 -0.16
CA ASP A 110 14.37 -18.69 1.01
C ASP A 110 14.57 -17.25 0.51
N MET A 111 13.77 -16.30 1.02
CA MET A 111 13.86 -14.90 0.61
C MET A 111 15.25 -14.30 0.89
N ALA A 112 16.04 -14.85 1.82
CA ALA A 112 17.42 -14.41 2.04
C ALA A 112 18.37 -14.70 0.86
N GLU A 113 17.98 -15.58 -0.08
CA GLU A 113 18.74 -15.86 -1.30
C GLU A 113 18.57 -14.79 -2.39
N LEU A 114 17.61 -13.87 -2.23
CA LEU A 114 17.41 -12.75 -3.15
C LEU A 114 18.51 -11.70 -2.94
N THR A 115 19.51 -11.69 -3.83
CA THR A 115 20.57 -10.68 -3.83
C THR A 115 20.19 -9.47 -4.70
N ASP A 116 20.79 -8.32 -4.41
CA ASP A 116 20.60 -7.11 -5.22
C ASP A 116 20.99 -7.35 -6.69
N GLU A 117 22.02 -8.16 -6.95
CA GLU A 117 22.43 -8.49 -8.33
C GLU A 117 21.36 -9.32 -9.05
N TRP A 118 20.73 -10.27 -8.37
CA TRP A 118 19.67 -11.09 -8.98
C TRP A 118 18.45 -10.24 -9.29
N LEU A 119 18.03 -9.38 -8.36
CA LEU A 119 16.91 -8.47 -8.55
C LEU A 119 17.19 -7.42 -9.65
N ALA A 120 18.43 -6.94 -9.77
CA ALA A 120 18.81 -5.99 -10.81
C ALA A 120 18.90 -6.64 -12.20
N ALA A 121 19.20 -7.94 -12.27
CA ALA A 121 19.32 -8.67 -13.54
C ALA A 121 17.99 -9.19 -14.08
N ASN A 122 16.94 -9.27 -13.25
CA ASN A 122 15.65 -9.86 -13.62
C ASN A 122 14.49 -8.99 -13.09
N GLU A 123 13.88 -8.22 -13.99
CA GLU A 123 12.75 -7.32 -13.70
C GLU A 123 11.53 -8.08 -13.18
N ASP A 124 11.20 -9.24 -13.76
CA ASP A 124 10.07 -10.06 -13.32
C ASP A 124 10.28 -10.55 -11.88
N MET A 125 11.51 -10.94 -11.53
CA MET A 125 11.86 -11.31 -10.16
C MET A 125 11.84 -10.12 -9.21
N GLN A 126 12.21 -8.93 -9.67
CA GLN A 126 12.06 -7.72 -8.88
C GLN A 126 10.58 -7.44 -8.57
N VAL A 127 9.70 -7.52 -9.57
CA VAL A 127 8.26 -7.33 -9.41
C VAL A 127 7.67 -8.39 -8.49
N PHE A 128 8.05 -9.65 -8.68
CA PHE A 128 7.65 -10.77 -7.83
C PHE A 128 8.06 -10.53 -6.37
N ALA A 129 9.35 -10.28 -6.12
CA ALA A 129 9.90 -10.08 -4.79
C ALA A 129 9.21 -8.91 -4.07
N MET A 130 9.01 -7.78 -4.75
CA MET A 130 8.35 -6.61 -4.18
C MET A 130 6.88 -6.88 -3.85
N SER A 131 6.19 -7.66 -4.69
CA SER A 131 4.78 -7.99 -4.49
C SER A 131 4.58 -8.98 -3.35
N ILE A 132 5.37 -10.05 -3.30
CA ILE A 132 5.21 -11.13 -2.31
C ILE A 132 5.69 -10.72 -0.92
N SER A 133 6.70 -9.84 -0.83
CA SER A 133 7.30 -9.43 0.45
C SER A 133 6.30 -8.79 1.41
N SER A 134 5.41 -7.93 0.90
CA SER A 134 4.38 -7.28 1.72
C SER A 134 3.41 -8.31 2.31
N PHE A 135 3.01 -9.31 1.51
CA PHE A 135 2.14 -10.40 1.94
C PHE A 135 2.82 -11.27 3.01
N LEU A 136 4.06 -11.69 2.77
CA LEU A 136 4.83 -12.54 3.69
C LEU A 136 5.09 -11.84 5.02
N MET A 137 5.46 -10.56 4.99
CA MET A 137 5.66 -9.76 6.20
C MET A 137 4.36 -9.70 7.02
N VAL A 138 3.22 -9.35 6.43
CA VAL A 138 1.93 -9.28 7.15
C VAL A 138 1.55 -10.66 7.70
N LYS A 139 1.77 -11.74 6.94
CA LYS A 139 1.50 -13.12 7.38
C LYS A 139 2.40 -13.55 8.54
N ASP A 140 3.69 -13.21 8.52
CA ASP A 140 4.62 -13.46 9.62
C ASP A 140 4.24 -12.67 10.88
N LEU A 141 3.98 -11.38 10.75
CA LEU A 141 3.55 -10.54 11.86
C LEU A 141 2.24 -11.04 12.47
N SER A 142 1.27 -11.45 11.64
CA SER A 142 0.00 -12.03 12.11
C SER A 142 0.20 -13.30 12.95
N ARG A 143 1.15 -14.15 12.53
CA ARG A 143 1.52 -15.36 13.28
C ARG A 143 2.15 -15.00 14.62
N LYS A 144 3.08 -14.05 14.64
CA LYS A 144 3.78 -13.61 15.86
C LYS A 144 2.86 -12.98 16.90
N CYS A 145 1.88 -12.21 16.47
CA CYS A 145 0.92 -11.57 17.39
C CYS A 145 -0.32 -12.42 17.69
N HIS A 146 -0.46 -13.60 17.05
CA HIS A 146 -1.66 -14.45 17.13
C HIS A 146 -2.96 -13.70 16.80
N PHE A 147 -2.88 -12.74 15.87
CA PHE A 147 -3.99 -11.90 15.45
C PHE A 147 -3.89 -11.65 13.96
N GLY A 148 -4.97 -11.92 13.20
CA GLY A 148 -4.92 -11.84 11.74
C GLY A 148 -4.84 -10.40 11.25
N LEU A 149 -3.68 -9.91 10.84
CA LEU A 149 -3.47 -8.55 10.33
C LEU A 149 -3.82 -8.47 8.84
N ASN A 150 -4.15 -7.27 8.37
CA ASN A 150 -4.45 -7.02 6.96
C ASN A 150 -3.39 -6.12 6.33
N HIS A 151 -3.25 -6.25 5.02
CA HIS A 151 -2.54 -5.29 4.18
C HIS A 151 -3.52 -4.20 3.72
N GLY A 152 -3.10 -2.94 3.73
CA GLY A 152 -3.84 -1.83 3.12
C GLY A 152 -2.91 -0.89 2.37
N ARG A 153 -3.46 0.15 1.74
CA ARG A 153 -2.68 1.13 0.99
C ARG A 153 -2.91 2.54 1.54
N PRO A 154 -1.98 3.10 2.34
CA PRO A 154 -2.15 4.44 2.87
C PRO A 154 -2.13 5.47 1.73
N PHE A 155 -2.96 6.50 1.83
CA PHE A 155 -2.99 7.63 0.90
C PHE A 155 -1.76 8.54 1.13
N SER A 156 -0.61 8.07 0.65
CA SER A 156 0.71 8.65 0.85
C SER A 156 1.60 8.41 -0.37
N LEU A 157 2.45 9.37 -0.73
CA LEU A 157 3.56 9.15 -1.67
C LEU A 157 4.83 8.61 -1.00
N GLU A 158 4.90 8.67 0.34
CA GLU A 158 6.06 8.21 1.12
C GLU A 158 5.96 6.73 1.49
N TRP A 159 4.74 6.21 1.63
CA TRP A 159 4.47 4.89 2.17
C TRP A 159 3.71 4.05 1.16
N ASP A 160 4.21 2.85 0.88
CA ASP A 160 3.65 1.97 -0.15
C ASP A 160 2.55 1.05 0.38
N GLY A 161 2.57 0.77 1.69
CA GLY A 161 1.63 -0.15 2.34
C GLY A 161 1.43 0.17 3.81
N ILE A 162 0.42 -0.46 4.41
CA ILE A 162 0.16 -0.41 5.85
C ILE A 162 -0.13 -1.80 6.40
N VAL A 163 0.54 -2.16 7.51
CA VAL A 163 0.15 -3.31 8.33
C VAL A 163 -1.04 -2.87 9.18
N SER A 164 -2.24 -3.22 8.72
CA SER A 164 -3.51 -2.77 9.28
C SER A 164 -4.02 -3.73 10.35
N LEU A 165 -4.25 -3.19 11.56
CA LEU A 165 -4.90 -3.92 12.65
C LEU A 165 -6.40 -4.02 12.41
N TRP A 166 -7.00 -2.94 11.92
CA TRP A 166 -8.42 -2.85 11.58
C TRP A 166 -8.68 -1.63 10.70
N THR A 167 -9.89 -1.58 10.15
CA THR A 167 -10.45 -0.45 9.43
C THR A 167 -11.51 0.23 10.27
N ASN A 168 -11.94 1.42 9.86
CA ASN A 168 -13.08 2.10 10.49
C ASN A 168 -14.39 1.31 10.36
N TYR A 169 -14.46 0.33 9.46
CA TYR A 169 -15.64 -0.50 9.23
C TYR A 169 -15.71 -1.75 10.11
N ASN A 170 -14.58 -2.26 10.58
CA ASN A 170 -14.53 -3.50 11.35
C ASN A 170 -13.82 -3.34 12.71
N PHE A 171 -13.49 -2.10 13.11
CA PHE A 171 -12.82 -1.81 14.38
C PHE A 171 -13.55 -2.42 15.57
N ASP A 172 -14.85 -2.17 15.74
CA ASP A 172 -15.60 -2.62 16.93
C ASP A 172 -15.55 -4.15 17.07
N GLU A 173 -15.74 -4.87 15.96
CA GLU A 173 -15.68 -6.33 15.92
C GLU A 173 -14.26 -6.84 16.20
N ARG A 174 -13.26 -6.31 15.49
CA ARG A 174 -11.87 -6.78 15.60
C ARG A 174 -11.23 -6.41 16.93
N TYR A 175 -11.60 -5.27 17.51
CA TYR A 175 -11.20 -4.86 18.84
C TYR A 175 -11.75 -5.83 19.89
N ALA A 176 -13.02 -6.23 19.78
CA ALA A 176 -13.61 -7.23 20.68
C ALA A 176 -12.93 -8.62 20.57
N TYR A 177 -12.43 -8.98 19.38
CA TYR A 177 -11.67 -10.22 19.15
C TYR A 177 -10.16 -10.09 19.40
N CYS A 178 -9.66 -8.90 19.72
CA CYS A 178 -8.26 -8.68 20.05
C CYS A 178 -8.10 -8.74 21.57
N PRO A 179 -7.68 -9.88 22.15
CA PRO A 179 -7.65 -10.04 23.60
C PRO A 179 -6.65 -9.11 24.31
N ASP A 180 -5.64 -8.62 23.58
CA ASP A 180 -4.58 -7.75 24.09
C ASP A 180 -3.99 -6.90 22.94
N ASP A 181 -4.63 -5.77 22.64
CA ASP A 181 -4.22 -4.88 21.55
C ASP A 181 -2.87 -4.19 21.84
N GLU A 182 -2.57 -3.88 23.10
CA GLU A 182 -1.27 -3.35 23.50
C GLU A 182 -0.14 -4.32 23.17
N LYS A 183 -0.31 -5.61 23.46
CA LYS A 183 0.67 -6.65 23.11
C LYS A 183 0.79 -6.82 21.59
N VAL A 184 -0.31 -6.81 20.84
CA VAL A 184 -0.26 -6.88 19.37
C VAL A 184 0.54 -5.72 18.80
N ILE A 185 0.21 -4.48 19.22
CA ILE A 185 0.91 -3.26 18.81
C ILE A 185 2.40 -3.34 19.17
N LYS A 186 2.72 -3.79 20.39
CA LYS A 186 4.11 -3.95 20.84
C LYS A 186 4.86 -4.99 20.01
N THR A 187 4.28 -6.16 19.75
CA THR A 187 4.89 -7.22 18.93
C THR A 187 5.18 -6.72 17.52
N ILE A 188 4.23 -6.01 16.90
CA ILE A 188 4.45 -5.41 15.58
C ILE A 188 5.58 -4.37 15.67
N LYS A 189 5.52 -3.45 16.62
CA LYS A 189 6.52 -2.39 16.78
C LYS A 189 7.93 -2.97 17.00
N ASP A 190 8.06 -3.96 17.86
CA ASP A 190 9.34 -4.61 18.15
C ASP A 190 9.86 -5.34 16.91
N ALA A 191 9.02 -6.13 16.23
CA ALA A 191 9.41 -6.81 15.00
C ALA A 191 9.79 -5.83 13.89
N LEU A 192 9.11 -4.68 13.83
CA LEU A 192 9.42 -3.65 12.84
C LEU A 192 10.73 -2.89 13.17
N ALA A 193 11.10 -2.83 14.44
CA ALA A 193 12.33 -2.17 14.89
C ALA A 193 13.60 -3.01 14.69
N GLU A 194 13.47 -4.32 14.42
CA GLU A 194 14.61 -5.22 14.20
C GLU A 194 15.35 -4.96 12.86
N VAL A 195 14.71 -4.28 11.91
CA VAL A 195 15.33 -3.90 10.63
C VAL A 195 15.88 -2.47 10.75
N GLU A 196 17.17 -2.31 10.43
CA GLU A 196 18.00 -1.16 10.77
C GLU A 196 17.50 0.19 10.20
N GLY A 197 17.71 1.29 10.94
CA GLY A 197 17.61 2.67 10.41
C GLY A 197 16.27 3.43 10.57
N ARG A 198 15.31 2.98 11.39
CA ARG A 198 13.95 3.55 11.34
C ARG A 198 13.44 4.20 12.62
N ARG A 199 12.84 5.39 12.44
CA ARG A 199 12.12 6.16 13.47
C ARG A 199 10.98 5.31 14.03
N SER A 200 10.76 5.36 15.34
CA SER A 200 9.60 4.75 16.00
C SER A 200 8.30 5.14 15.29
N LEU A 201 7.81 4.29 14.39
CA LEU A 201 6.52 4.49 13.74
C LEU A 201 5.44 4.20 14.78
N LYS A 202 4.53 5.16 14.93
CA LYS A 202 3.34 5.04 15.77
C LYS A 202 2.20 4.53 14.91
N ALA A 203 1.38 3.62 15.45
CA ALA A 203 0.14 3.24 14.79
C ALA A 203 -0.81 4.44 14.72
N GLN A 204 -1.29 4.75 13.51
CA GLN A 204 -2.19 5.86 13.23
C GLN A 204 -3.26 5.42 12.24
N TRP A 205 -4.32 6.23 12.13
CA TRP A 205 -5.36 6.12 11.11
C TRP A 205 -4.90 6.78 9.81
N TRP A 206 -4.82 6.00 8.75
CA TRP A 206 -4.47 6.43 7.41
C TRP A 206 -5.69 6.37 6.52
N PHE A 207 -5.91 7.44 5.75
CA PHE A 207 -6.90 7.43 4.68
C PHE A 207 -6.48 6.40 3.63
N ASP A 208 -7.38 5.55 3.17
CA ASP A 208 -7.04 4.55 2.16
C ASP A 208 -6.92 5.17 0.76
N TRP A 209 -5.96 4.69 -0.03
CA TRP A 209 -5.69 5.17 -1.38
C TRP A 209 -6.84 4.89 -2.35
N ASP A 210 -7.54 3.77 -2.19
CA ASP A 210 -8.56 3.28 -3.11
C ASP A 210 -9.95 3.88 -2.83
N ASN A 211 -10.05 4.77 -1.84
CA ASN A 211 -11.20 5.66 -1.73
C ASN A 211 -11.38 6.49 -3.01
N ASP A 212 -12.60 7.01 -3.21
CA ASP A 212 -12.92 8.02 -4.22
C ASP A 212 -12.23 9.36 -3.92
N VAL A 213 -10.91 9.37 -4.10
CA VAL A 213 -9.99 10.50 -4.07
C VAL A 213 -9.03 10.46 -5.24
N GLY A 214 -8.91 9.30 -5.89
CA GLY A 214 -8.00 9.01 -6.98
C GLY A 214 -8.75 8.57 -8.23
N LEU A 215 -8.42 9.23 -9.33
CA LEU A 215 -8.99 9.07 -10.64
C LEU A 215 -8.27 7.99 -11.48
N PHE A 216 -7.68 7.01 -10.80
CA PHE A 216 -6.79 6.02 -11.40
C PHE A 216 -7.13 4.62 -10.87
N HIS A 217 -7.94 3.90 -11.63
CA HIS A 217 -7.73 2.46 -11.76
C HIS A 217 -6.64 2.29 -12.83
N LEU A 218 -5.38 2.26 -12.41
CA LEU A 218 -4.31 1.71 -13.24
C LEU A 218 -4.21 0.24 -12.83
N GLN A 219 -4.82 -0.63 -13.64
CA GLN A 219 -4.46 -2.05 -13.73
C GLN A 219 -3.21 -2.18 -14.59
#